data_AF-A0A0F9UQA1-F1
#
_entry.id   AF-A0A0F9UQA1-F1
#
_cell.length_a   1.000
_cell.length_b   1.000
_cell.length_c   1.000
_cell.angle_alpha   90.00
_cell.angle_beta   90.00
_cell.angle_gamma   90.00
#
_symmetry.space_group_name_H-M   'P 1'
#
loop_
_entity.id
_entity.type
_entity.pdbx_description
1 polymer ?
#
loop_
_entity_poly.entity_id
_entity_poly.type
_entity_poly.pdbx_seq_one_letter_code
_entity_poly.pdbx_strand_id
1 'polypeptide(L)'
;MGSGGDNNIGVNMIRVERLIRAGCPLCDMQRLTKWYEVTETYIICNCKSCGTPMLVWRDHDPPSEGQREQLLRIARMKYPGMEIDEEQRTIKDHYHFHIGRKK
;
A
#
# COMPACT_ATOMS: atom_id res chain seq x y z
N MET A 1 -31.78 33.47 -24.58
CA MET A 1 -31.89 32.41 -25.59
C MET A 1 -30.52 31.76 -25.77
N GLY A 2 -30.46 30.43 -25.69
CA GLY A 2 -29.37 29.54 -26.17
C GLY A 2 -28.03 29.65 -25.44
N SER A 3 -27.65 28.79 -24.48
CA SER A 3 -27.38 27.33 -24.57
C SER A 3 -26.10 26.97 -25.34
N GLY A 4 -25.22 26.23 -24.67
CA GLY A 4 -24.33 25.24 -25.30
C GLY A 4 -22.92 25.75 -25.60
N GLY A 5 -21.85 25.10 -25.16
CA GLY A 5 -21.79 23.82 -24.49
C GLY A 5 -20.39 23.53 -23.99
N ASP A 6 -20.37 22.85 -22.86
CA ASP A 6 -19.21 22.18 -22.28
C ASP A 6 -18.68 21.17 -23.31
N ASN A 7 -17.52 21.45 -23.90
CA ASN A 7 -16.84 20.47 -24.74
C ASN A 7 -16.11 19.48 -23.83
N ASN A 8 -16.92 18.56 -23.32
CA ASN A 8 -16.55 17.30 -22.71
C ASN A 8 -15.88 16.43 -23.77
N ILE A 9 -14.56 16.58 -23.94
CA ILE A 9 -13.77 15.58 -24.66
C ILE A 9 -13.54 14.45 -23.68
N GLY A 10 -14.41 13.44 -23.79
CA GLY A 10 -14.33 12.17 -23.10
C GLY A 10 -12.98 11.52 -23.34
N VAL A 11 -12.11 11.66 -22.35
CA VAL A 11 -10.95 10.79 -22.20
C VAL A 11 -11.45 9.49 -21.59
N ASN A 12 -11.61 8.48 -22.44
CA ASN A 12 -11.80 7.10 -22.02
C ASN A 12 -10.47 6.59 -21.43
N MET A 13 -10.16 7.01 -20.21
CA MET A 13 -9.06 6.50 -19.41
C MET A 13 -9.58 5.40 -18.49
N ILE A 14 -9.56 4.15 -18.96
CA ILE A 14 -9.32 3.05 -18.03
C ILE A 14 -7.82 3.07 -17.73
N ARG A 15 -7.39 4.09 -17.00
CA ARG A 15 -6.10 4.09 -16.32
C ARG A 15 -6.44 3.72 -14.90
N VAL A 16 -5.97 2.55 -14.46
CA VAL A 16 -6.05 2.09 -13.08
C VAL A 16 -5.16 3.01 -12.25
N GLU A 17 -5.57 4.25 -12.04
CA GLU A 17 -4.82 5.25 -11.31
C GLU A 17 -4.88 4.87 -9.84
N ARG A 18 -3.82 4.20 -9.37
CA ARG A 18 -3.59 3.90 -7.96
C ARG A 18 -3.93 5.13 -7.12
N LEU A 19 -4.73 4.94 -6.07
CA LEU A 19 -5.17 6.00 -5.18
C LEU A 19 -3.99 6.41 -4.29
N ILE A 20 -3.20 7.38 -4.76
CA ILE A 20 -2.04 7.90 -4.06
C ILE A 20 -2.45 9.19 -3.36
N ARG A 21 -2.12 9.33 -2.07
CA ARG A 21 -2.35 10.56 -1.32
C ARG A 21 -1.06 11.35 -1.15
N ALA A 22 -1.06 12.59 -1.65
CA ALA A 22 0.06 13.51 -1.47
C ALA A 22 0.36 13.73 0.03
N GLY A 23 1.63 13.60 0.41
CA GLY A 23 2.08 13.77 1.79
C GLY A 23 1.90 12.54 2.69
N CYS A 24 1.35 11.43 2.17
CA CYS A 24 1.41 10.16 2.87
C CYS A 24 2.81 9.53 2.67
N PRO A 25 3.58 9.25 3.75
CA PRO A 25 4.94 8.73 3.61
C PRO A 25 5.03 7.40 2.87
N LEU A 26 3.99 6.57 2.93
CA LEU A 26 3.92 5.27 2.25
C LEU A 26 3.45 5.38 0.79
N CYS A 27 2.68 6.42 0.45
CA CYS A 27 2.39 6.78 -0.94
C CYS A 27 3.58 7.42 -1.65
N ASP A 28 4.34 8.27 -0.94
CA ASP A 28 5.51 8.96 -1.50
C ASP A 28 6.70 8.01 -1.73
N MET A 29 6.71 6.87 -1.04
CA MET A 29 7.59 5.73 -1.36
C MET A 29 9.08 6.06 -1.40
N GLN A 30 9.54 6.96 -0.52
CA GLN A 30 10.96 7.26 -0.42
C GLN A 30 11.74 5.99 0.00
N ARG A 31 12.72 5.56 -0.80
CA ARG A 31 13.59 4.40 -0.53
C ARG A 31 14.62 4.69 0.57
N LEU A 32 14.14 5.08 1.75
CA LEU A 32 14.96 5.41 2.91
C LEU A 32 15.45 4.15 3.65
N THR A 33 14.82 3.00 3.40
CA THR A 33 15.12 1.71 4.04
C THR A 33 15.37 0.65 2.98
N LYS A 34 15.82 -0.53 3.42
CA LYS A 34 16.00 -1.69 2.52
C LYS A 34 14.65 -2.13 1.97
N TRP A 35 14.57 -2.25 0.65
CA TRP A 35 13.43 -2.81 -0.06
C TRP A 35 13.78 -4.21 -0.53
N TYR A 36 12.85 -5.15 -0.37
CA TYR A 36 13.01 -6.54 -0.77
C TYR A 36 12.24 -6.85 -2.05
N GLU A 37 11.05 -6.27 -2.17
CA GLU A 37 10.14 -6.58 -3.27
C GLU A 37 9.23 -5.41 -3.58
N VAL A 38 9.01 -5.19 -4.88
CA VAL A 38 8.09 -4.18 -5.39
C VAL A 38 7.24 -4.85 -6.44
N THR A 39 5.93 -4.81 -6.24
CA THR A 39 4.96 -5.30 -7.21
C THR A 39 3.99 -4.17 -7.57
N GLU A 40 3.03 -4.48 -8.45
CA GLU A 40 1.97 -3.54 -8.78
C GLU A 40 1.01 -3.29 -7.60
N THR A 41 0.87 -4.26 -6.70
CA THR A 41 -0.13 -4.29 -5.62
C THR A 41 0.45 -4.11 -4.22
N TYR A 42 1.70 -4.52 -3.98
CA TYR A 42 2.35 -4.38 -2.67
C TYR A 42 3.86 -4.13 -2.75
N ILE A 43 4.42 -3.64 -1.66
CA ILE A 43 5.86 -3.48 -1.45
C ILE A 43 6.25 -4.22 -0.17
N ILE A 44 7.41 -4.86 -0.17
CA ILE A 44 8.03 -5.37 1.05
C ILE A 44 9.31 -4.58 1.30
N CYS A 45 9.38 -3.88 2.43
CA CYS A 45 10.52 -3.07 2.83
C CYS A 45 10.71 -3.11 4.35
N ASN A 46 11.84 -2.63 4.86
CA ASN A 46 12.01 -2.47 6.31
C ASN A 46 11.24 -1.24 6.79
N CYS A 47 10.55 -1.39 7.93
CA CYS A 47 10.00 -0.25 8.66
C CYS A 47 11.13 0.63 9.20
N LYS A 48 11.04 1.95 8.97
CA LYS A 48 12.04 2.92 9.46
C LYS A 48 12.14 2.92 10.99
N SER A 49 11.04 2.68 11.69
CA SER A 49 10.95 2.83 13.15
C SER A 49 11.35 1.57 13.92
N CYS A 50 11.09 0.37 13.39
CA CYS A 50 11.39 -0.89 14.09
C CYS A 50 12.38 -1.81 13.37
N GLY A 51 12.75 -1.51 12.13
CA GLY A 51 13.72 -2.27 11.36
C GLY A 51 13.24 -3.63 10.85
N THR A 52 12.06 -4.10 11.28
CA THR A 52 11.48 -5.36 10.79
C THR A 52 10.89 -5.16 9.39
N PRO A 53 10.84 -6.24 8.56
CA PRO A 53 10.13 -6.19 7.30
C PRO A 53 8.65 -5.84 7.51
N MET A 54 8.09 -5.05 6.62
CA MET A 54 6.67 -4.74 6.53
C MET A 54 6.20 -4.93 5.10
N LEU A 55 4.96 -5.40 4.95
CA LEU A 55 4.26 -5.40 3.68
C LEU A 55 3.35 -4.19 3.64
N VAL A 56 3.47 -3.40 2.58
CA VAL A 56 2.74 -2.16 2.34
C VAL A 56 1.82 -2.36 1.15
N TRP A 57 0.52 -2.12 1.32
CA TRP A 57 -0.42 -2.05 0.21
C TRP A 57 -0.12 -0.85 -0.68
N ARG A 58 -0.27 -0.95 -2.00
CA ARG A 58 0.15 0.12 -2.91
C ARG A 58 -0.79 1.32 -2.96
N ASP A 59 -2.07 1.11 -2.70
CA ASP A 59 -3.05 2.20 -2.68
C ASP A 59 -3.20 2.75 -1.26
N HIS A 60 -3.60 4.01 -1.16
CA HIS A 60 -3.88 4.67 0.10
C HIS A 60 -5.18 4.13 0.71
N ASP A 61 -6.19 3.94 -0.14
CA ASP A 61 -7.45 3.35 0.27
C ASP A 61 -7.21 1.91 0.77
N PRO A 62 -7.92 1.51 1.85
CA PRO A 62 -7.72 0.20 2.44
C PRO A 62 -8.07 -0.91 1.43
N PRO A 63 -7.32 -2.01 1.42
CA PRO A 63 -7.65 -3.16 0.59
C PRO A 63 -9.00 -3.74 1.01
N SER A 64 -9.71 -4.36 0.06
CA SER A 64 -10.85 -5.20 0.38
C SER A 64 -10.43 -6.39 1.25
N GLU A 65 -11.39 -7.04 1.91
CA GLU A 65 -11.10 -8.20 2.77
C GLU A 65 -10.35 -9.31 2.03
N GLY A 66 -10.77 -9.66 0.82
CA GLY A 66 -10.09 -10.67 -0.01
C GLY A 66 -8.68 -10.25 -0.43
N GLN A 67 -8.46 -8.96 -0.73
CA GLN A 67 -7.12 -8.44 -1.00
C GLN A 67 -6.24 -8.53 0.24
N ARG A 68 -6.75 -8.13 1.40
CA ARG A 68 -6.06 -8.24 2.69
C ARG A 68 -5.65 -9.68 2.99
N GLU A 69 -6.57 -10.64 2.87
CA GLU A 69 -6.28 -12.06 3.08
C GLU A 69 -5.20 -12.58 2.13
N GLN A 70 -5.23 -12.16 0.87
CA GLN A 70 -4.20 -12.48 -0.11
C GLN A 70 -2.84 -11.94 0.31
N LEU A 71 -2.75 -10.70 0.78
CA LEU A 71 -1.49 -10.12 1.27
C LEU A 71 -0.95 -10.87 2.49
N LEU A 72 -1.83 -11.22 3.44
CA LEU A 72 -1.44 -12.03 4.61
C LEU A 72 -0.92 -13.41 4.20
N ARG A 73 -1.57 -14.07 3.23
CA ARG A 73 -1.12 -15.35 2.68
C ARG A 73 0.25 -15.21 2.02
N ILE A 74 0.47 -14.16 1.21
CA ILE A 74 1.77 -13.87 0.59
C ILE A 74 2.85 -13.71 1.66
N ALA A 75 2.59 -12.92 2.70
CA ALA A 75 3.54 -12.72 3.78
C ALA A 75 3.88 -14.03 4.51
N ARG A 76 2.88 -14.86 4.83
CA ARG A 76 3.10 -16.18 5.47
C ARG A 76 3.92 -17.14 4.60
N MET A 77 3.74 -17.11 3.28
CA MET A 77 4.51 -17.95 2.36
C MET A 77 5.96 -17.47 2.23
N LYS A 78 6.19 -16.15 2.18
CA LYS A 78 7.53 -15.57 2.04
C LYS A 78 8.34 -15.61 3.34
N TYR A 79 7.66 -15.55 4.48
CA TYR A 79 8.26 -15.51 5.80
C TYR A 79 7.65 -16.60 6.71
N PRO A 80 7.88 -17.88 6.39
CA PRO A 80 7.32 -18.98 7.16
C PRO A 80 7.81 -18.94 8.62
N GLY A 81 6.89 -19.15 9.56
CA GLY A 81 7.18 -19.14 11.00
C GLY A 81 7.30 -17.76 11.64
N MET A 82 7.16 -16.67 10.88
CA MET A 82 7.16 -15.31 11.42
C MET A 82 5.75 -14.86 11.79
N GLU A 83 5.60 -14.21 12.95
CA GLU A 83 4.34 -13.57 13.34
C GLU A 83 4.03 -12.38 12.43
N ILE A 84 2.74 -12.11 12.18
CA ILE A 84 2.28 -10.90 11.48
C ILE A 84 1.63 -9.97 12.51
N ASP A 85 2.11 -8.72 12.55
CA ASP A 85 1.57 -7.65 13.38
C ASP A 85 0.88 -6.61 12.48
N GLU A 86 -0.45 -6.66 12.45
CA GLU A 86 -1.29 -5.70 11.71
C GLU A 86 -1.54 -4.40 12.48
N GLU A 87 -0.98 -4.22 13.68
CA GLU A 87 -1.18 -3.01 14.46
C GLU A 87 -0.42 -1.81 13.83
N GLN A 88 -1.20 -0.90 13.25
CA GLN A 88 -0.70 0.33 12.64
C GLN A 88 -0.57 1.45 13.67
N ARG A 89 0.66 1.84 13.98
CA ARG A 89 0.95 2.77 15.08
C ARG A 89 1.03 4.23 14.63
N THR A 90 1.99 4.54 13.76
CA THR A 90 2.26 5.92 13.32
C THR A 90 1.45 6.31 12.07
N ILE A 91 1.39 5.43 11.07
CA ILE A 91 0.72 5.71 9.79
C ILE A 91 -0.57 4.88 9.75
N LYS A 92 -1.67 5.47 10.22
CA LYS A 92 -2.95 4.76 10.39
C LYS A 92 -3.85 4.82 9.16
N ASP A 93 -3.55 5.72 8.22
CA ASP A 93 -4.39 5.97 7.05
C ASP A 93 -3.91 5.25 5.77
N HIS A 94 -2.91 4.37 5.88
CA HIS A 94 -2.38 3.62 4.74
C HIS A 94 -2.08 2.20 5.17
N TYR A 95 -2.79 1.22 4.60
CA TYR A 95 -2.72 -0.17 5.03
C TYR A 95 -1.32 -0.79 4.89
N HIS A 96 -0.79 -1.29 5.99
CA HIS A 96 0.45 -2.06 6.05
C HIS A 96 0.46 -2.91 7.31
N PHE A 97 1.29 -3.95 7.31
CA PHE A 97 1.54 -4.78 8.48
C PHE A 97 3.00 -5.17 8.58
N HIS A 98 3.46 -5.45 9.79
CA HIS A 98 4.83 -5.87 10.06
C HIS A 98 4.94 -7.39 10.07
N ILE A 99 6.10 -7.89 9.66
CA ILE A 99 6.45 -9.30 9.61
C ILE A 99 7.60 -9.53 10.59
N GLY A 100 7.36 -10.40 11.56
CA GLY A 100 8.18 -10.52 12.76
C GLY A 100 7.77 -9.49 13.80
N ARG A 101 7.50 -9.98 15.02
CA ARG A 101 7.12 -9.14 16.15
C ARG A 101 8.23 -8.16 16.50
N LYS A 102 7.85 -6.94 16.89
CA LYS A 102 8.65 -6.15 17.84
C LYS A 102 8.78 -6.98 19.13
N LYS A 103 9.99 -7.24 19.59
CA LYS A 103 10.22 -7.33 21.05
C LYS A 103 10.19 -5.92 21.62
#